data_AF-A0A4Q6BAN6-F1
#
_entry.id   AF-A0A4Q6BAN6-F1
#
_cell.length_a   1.000
_cell.length_b   1.000
_cell.length_c   1.000
_cell.angle_alpha   90.00
_cell.angle_beta   90.00
_cell.angle_gamma   90.00
#
_symmetry.space_group_name_H-M   'P 1'
#
loop_
_entity.id
_entity.type
_entity.pdbx_description
1 polymer ?
#
loop_
_entity_poly.entity_id
_entity_poly.type
_entity_poly.pdbx_seq_one_letter_code
_entity_poly.pdbx_strand_id
1 'polypeptide(L)'
;MKNENTIIPIIGQEPELKAATGKRYVRSLEYEVIANLAMKQFVQEKEINFEGLLSIPLTERIPGLINDYGLKRAHRLIKLVLQEFCYSIPLPKSAKLSDTKIAACACDLILAAYEDQLSLEDLIVFFERAKEGAWGKFRGTLTHFSIMQKLEQYRTERSVTYRKLKDEQEAQLKKMSVIPRIGETKSIGEILQQAEVIPMTQRKSG
;
A
#
# COMPACT_ATOMS: atom_id res chain seq x y z
N MET A 1 -24.81 35.69 -73.94
CA MET A 1 -25.88 34.73 -73.58
C MET A 1 -25.22 33.50 -73.00
N LYS A 2 -25.69 33.08 -71.82
CA LYS A 2 -25.49 31.81 -71.11
C LYS A 2 -24.10 31.52 -70.52
N ASN A 3 -23.99 31.90 -69.24
CA ASN A 3 -23.16 31.22 -68.24
C ASN A 3 -23.55 29.75 -68.18
N GLU A 4 -22.58 28.86 -68.34
CA GLU A 4 -22.72 27.46 -67.95
C GLU A 4 -21.89 27.26 -66.67
N ASN A 5 -22.61 27.12 -65.57
CA ASN A 5 -22.07 26.88 -64.24
C ASN A 5 -21.44 25.48 -64.20
N THR A 6 -20.12 25.41 -64.24
CA THR A 6 -19.39 24.20 -63.86
C THR A 6 -19.43 24.04 -62.35
N ILE A 7 -20.48 23.42 -61.84
CA ILE A 7 -20.57 22.99 -60.44
C ILE A 7 -19.76 21.71 -60.32
N ILE A 8 -18.54 21.81 -59.80
CA ILE A 8 -17.78 20.64 -59.35
C ILE A 8 -18.43 20.19 -58.04
N PRO A 9 -18.98 18.96 -57.95
CA PRO A 9 -19.49 18.48 -56.68
C PRO A 9 -18.31 18.34 -55.71
N ILE A 10 -18.35 19.10 -54.61
CA ILE A 10 -17.52 18.82 -53.45
C ILE A 10 -18.01 17.46 -52.96
N ILE A 11 -17.27 16.40 -53.30
CA ILE A 11 -17.45 15.09 -52.70
C ILE A 11 -17.17 15.32 -51.23
N GLY A 12 -18.23 15.40 -50.43
CA GLY A 12 -18.12 15.39 -48.99
C GLY A 12 -17.40 14.12 -48.62
N GLN A 13 -16.12 14.21 -48.27
CA GLN A 13 -15.51 13.19 -47.44
C GLN A 13 -16.32 13.20 -46.16
N GLU A 14 -17.22 12.22 -46.03
CA GLU A 14 -17.73 11.85 -44.72
C GLU A 14 -16.50 11.74 -43.81
N PRO A 15 -16.48 12.43 -42.65
CA PRO A 15 -15.35 12.30 -41.76
C PRO A 15 -15.26 10.82 -41.42
N GLU A 16 -14.15 10.17 -41.78
CA GLU A 16 -13.84 8.84 -41.28
C GLU A 16 -13.78 8.96 -39.75
N LEU A 17 -14.92 8.66 -39.12
CA LEU A 17 -14.99 8.35 -37.71
C LEU A 17 -14.15 7.10 -37.55
N LYS A 18 -12.84 7.29 -37.32
CA LYS A 18 -12.00 6.24 -36.74
C LYS A 18 -12.79 5.72 -35.57
N ALA A 19 -13.29 4.49 -35.68
CA ALA A 19 -14.04 3.85 -34.63
C ALA A 19 -13.17 3.96 -33.38
N ALA A 20 -13.59 4.85 -32.46
CA ALA A 20 -12.93 4.98 -31.19
C ALA A 20 -13.00 3.59 -30.59
N THR A 21 -11.84 2.95 -30.47
CA THR A 21 -11.69 1.63 -29.88
C THR A 21 -12.45 1.68 -28.57
N GLY A 22 -13.58 0.97 -28.52
CA GLY A 22 -14.61 1.17 -27.51
C GLY A 22 -13.95 1.26 -26.14
N LYS A 23 -13.90 2.47 -25.57
CA LYS A 23 -13.48 2.67 -24.19
C LYS A 23 -14.49 1.86 -23.40
N ARG A 24 -14.11 0.67 -22.94
CA ARG A 24 -14.92 -0.08 -21.99
C ARG A 24 -15.04 0.82 -20.76
N TYR A 25 -16.22 1.42 -20.59
CA TYR A 25 -16.68 2.15 -19.42
C TYR A 25 -16.86 1.20 -18.22
N VAL A 26 -15.84 0.39 -17.92
CA VAL A 26 -15.82 -0.52 -16.78
C VAL A 26 -14.53 -0.27 -16.03
N ARG A 27 -14.18 1.00 -15.83
CA ARG A 27 -13.56 1.37 -14.56
C ARG A 27 -14.73 1.50 -13.61
N SER A 28 -14.82 0.64 -12.62
CA SER A 28 -15.71 0.89 -11.50
C SER A 28 -15.42 2.29 -10.97
N LEU A 29 -16.43 3.17 -10.96
CA LEU A 29 -16.31 4.55 -10.49
C LEU A 29 -15.71 4.55 -9.07
N GLU A 30 -16.07 3.54 -8.29
CA GLU A 30 -15.56 3.27 -6.95
C GLU A 30 -14.04 3.10 -6.95
N TYR A 31 -13.49 2.26 -7.84
CA TYR A 31 -12.05 2.08 -7.94
C TYR A 31 -11.35 3.37 -8.35
N GLU A 32 -11.87 4.09 -9.34
CA GLU A 32 -11.25 5.33 -9.81
C GLU A 32 -11.22 6.41 -8.72
N VAL A 33 -12.30 6.54 -7.94
CA VAL A 33 -12.35 7.47 -6.81
C VAL A 33 -11.33 7.07 -5.73
N ILE A 34 -11.31 5.80 -5.31
CA ILE A 34 -10.39 5.34 -4.27
C ILE A 34 -8.94 5.44 -4.74
N ALA A 35 -8.65 5.07 -5.99
CA ALA A 35 -7.32 5.17 -6.58
C ALA A 35 -6.82 6.61 -6.63
N ASN A 36 -7.66 7.54 -7.08
CA ASN A 36 -7.31 8.95 -7.12
C ASN A 36 -7.05 9.53 -5.72
N LEU A 37 -7.82 9.13 -4.71
CA LEU A 37 -7.61 9.55 -3.33
C LEU A 37 -6.29 9.00 -2.78
N ALA A 38 -6.04 7.69 -2.92
CA ALA A 38 -4.82 7.05 -2.46
C ALA A 38 -3.58 7.65 -3.14
N MET A 39 -3.62 7.86 -4.46
CA MET A 39 -2.52 8.46 -5.20
C MET A 39 -2.24 9.90 -4.75
N LYS A 40 -3.27 10.73 -4.52
CA LYS A 40 -3.08 12.10 -4.01
C LYS A 40 -2.51 12.14 -2.61
N GLN A 41 -2.86 11.18 -1.77
CA GLN A 41 -2.44 11.15 -0.36
C GLN A 41 -1.04 10.58 -0.18
N PHE A 42 -0.71 9.53 -0.92
CA PHE A 42 0.50 8.73 -0.69
C PHE A 42 1.52 8.79 -1.82
N VAL A 43 1.26 9.53 -2.90
CA VAL A 43 2.23 9.73 -3.98
C VAL A 43 2.42 11.22 -4.21
N GLN A 44 3.68 11.66 -4.15
CA GLN A 44 4.07 13.02 -4.47
C GLN A 44 5.04 12.96 -5.65
N GLU A 45 4.64 13.57 -6.76
CA GLU A 45 5.33 13.50 -8.06
C GLU A 45 5.54 12.05 -8.54
N LYS A 46 6.62 11.41 -8.11
CA LYS A 46 7.00 10.03 -8.44
C LYS A 46 7.47 9.23 -7.23
N GLU A 47 7.50 9.84 -6.06
CA GLU A 47 7.92 9.19 -4.83
C GLU A 47 6.70 8.74 -4.04
N ILE A 48 6.82 7.53 -3.48
CA ILE A 48 5.79 6.94 -2.63
C ILE A 48 6.08 7.38 -1.21
N ASN A 49 5.11 8.01 -0.57
CA ASN A 49 5.14 8.33 0.86
C ASN A 49 4.87 7.07 1.68
N PHE A 50 5.89 6.22 1.81
CA PHE A 50 5.83 5.01 2.62
C PHE A 50 5.61 5.29 4.11
N GLU A 51 6.06 6.43 4.62
CA GLU A 51 5.82 6.82 6.01
C GLU A 51 4.32 7.01 6.29
N GLY A 52 3.64 7.71 5.37
CA GLY A 52 2.18 7.85 5.40
C GLY A 52 1.47 6.51 5.35
N LEU A 53 1.88 5.61 4.46
CA LEU A 53 1.28 4.26 4.36
C LEU A 53 1.52 3.42 5.62
N LEU A 54 2.72 3.51 6.19
CA LEU A 54 3.07 2.83 7.44
C LEU A 54 2.35 3.41 8.67
N SER A 55 1.85 4.65 8.59
CA SER A 55 1.06 5.28 9.64
C SER A 55 -0.40 4.82 9.68
N ILE A 56 -0.90 4.13 8.65
CA ILE A 56 -2.28 3.62 8.60
C ILE A 56 -2.52 2.66 9.77
N PRO A 57 -3.59 2.85 10.58
CA PRO A 57 -3.92 1.99 11.72
C PRO A 57 -4.06 0.52 11.34
N LEU A 58 -3.68 -0.40 12.23
CA LEU A 58 -3.74 -1.85 11.96
C LEU A 58 -5.17 -2.35 11.67
N THR A 59 -6.18 -1.73 12.27
CA THR A 59 -7.60 -2.03 12.05
C THR A 59 -8.06 -1.67 10.63
N GLU A 60 -7.45 -0.67 10.01
CA GLU A 60 -7.80 -0.21 8.66
C GLU A 60 -7.02 -0.96 7.57
N ARG A 61 -6.06 -1.82 7.94
CA ARG A 61 -5.29 -2.65 7.01
C ARG A 61 -6.06 -3.89 6.57
N ILE A 62 -5.61 -4.55 5.51
CA ILE A 62 -6.31 -5.73 4.95
C ILE A 62 -6.63 -6.79 6.01
N PRO A 63 -5.69 -7.19 6.90
CA PRO A 63 -6.02 -8.11 7.99
C PRO A 63 -7.10 -7.59 8.95
N GLY A 64 -7.06 -6.30 9.30
CA GLY A 64 -8.09 -5.65 10.12
C GLY A 64 -9.45 -5.62 9.44
N LEU A 65 -9.49 -5.22 8.17
CA LEU A 65 -10.71 -5.22 7.34
C LEU A 65 -11.30 -6.64 7.20
N ILE A 66 -10.47 -7.68 7.16
CA ILE A 66 -10.95 -9.07 7.13
C ILE A 66 -11.62 -9.44 8.45
N ASN A 67 -11.07 -9.00 9.59
CA ASN A 67 -11.66 -9.25 10.90
C ASN A 67 -13.03 -8.55 11.03
N ASP A 68 -13.14 -7.31 10.55
CA ASP A 68 -14.36 -6.51 10.70
C ASP A 68 -15.46 -6.87 9.70
N TYR A 69 -15.10 -7.10 8.43
CA TYR A 69 -16.05 -7.27 7.33
C TYR A 69 -16.12 -8.68 6.76
N GLY A 70 -15.19 -9.55 7.14
CA GLY A 70 -15.11 -10.94 6.73
C GLY A 70 -14.32 -11.17 5.43
N LEU A 71 -13.67 -12.34 5.37
CA LEU A 71 -12.78 -12.74 4.27
C LEU A 71 -13.43 -12.65 2.88
N LYS A 72 -14.70 -13.03 2.74
CA LYS A 72 -15.41 -13.00 1.44
C LYS A 72 -15.53 -11.59 0.87
N ARG A 73 -15.76 -10.58 1.72
CA ARG A 73 -15.89 -9.18 1.28
C ARG A 73 -14.52 -8.59 0.93
N ALA A 74 -13.52 -8.84 1.77
CA ALA A 74 -12.15 -8.42 1.50
C ALA A 74 -11.59 -9.04 0.20
N HIS A 75 -11.81 -10.35 -0.01
CA HIS A 75 -11.43 -11.03 -1.25
C HIS A 75 -12.10 -10.41 -2.47
N ARG A 76 -13.40 -10.13 -2.40
CA ARG A 76 -14.11 -9.45 -3.51
C ARG A 76 -13.53 -8.08 -3.81
N LEU A 77 -13.18 -7.30 -2.79
CA LEU A 77 -12.59 -5.97 -2.94
C LEU A 77 -11.20 -6.02 -3.58
N ILE A 78 -10.30 -6.86 -3.05
CA ILE A 78 -8.95 -7.04 -3.58
C ILE A 78 -8.99 -7.60 -5.01
N LYS A 79 -9.89 -8.55 -5.28
CA LYS A 79 -10.12 -9.07 -6.63
C LYS A 79 -10.54 -7.97 -7.59
N LEU A 80 -11.44 -7.07 -7.19
CA LEU A 80 -11.88 -5.93 -8.01
C LEU A 80 -10.71 -5.02 -8.35
N VAL A 81 -9.92 -4.63 -7.34
CA VAL A 81 -8.71 -3.79 -7.53
C VAL A 81 -7.72 -4.46 -8.49
N LEU A 82 -7.44 -5.75 -8.30
CA LEU A 82 -6.52 -6.50 -9.16
C LEU A 82 -7.07 -6.65 -10.60
N GLN A 83 -8.37 -6.83 -10.74
CA GLN A 83 -9.04 -6.97 -12.04
C GLN A 83 -8.95 -5.67 -12.85
N GLU A 84 -9.21 -4.53 -12.21
CA GLU A 84 -9.04 -3.20 -12.80
C GLU A 84 -7.59 -2.98 -13.26
N PHE A 85 -6.62 -3.35 -12.43
CA PHE A 85 -5.21 -3.32 -12.81
C PHE A 85 -4.91 -4.19 -14.04
N CYS A 86 -5.30 -5.47 -14.02
CA CYS A 86 -5.05 -6.41 -15.12
C CYS A 86 -5.66 -5.91 -16.44
N TYR A 87 -6.84 -5.30 -16.38
CA TYR A 87 -7.52 -4.77 -17.56
C TYR A 87 -6.93 -3.46 -18.07
N SER A 88 -6.39 -2.62 -17.19
CA SER A 88 -5.72 -1.36 -17.56
C SER A 88 -4.42 -1.56 -18.35
N ILE A 89 -3.76 -2.70 -18.20
CA ILE A 89 -2.51 -2.99 -18.91
C ILE A 89 -2.78 -3.19 -20.42
N PRO A 90 -2.00 -2.57 -21.33
CA PRO A 90 -2.19 -2.65 -22.78
C PRO A 90 -1.64 -3.97 -23.36
N LEU A 91 -2.26 -5.08 -22.98
CA LEU A 91 -1.98 -6.43 -23.49
C LEU A 91 -3.22 -7.05 -24.17
N PRO A 92 -3.04 -7.95 -25.14
CA PRO A 92 -4.17 -8.69 -25.72
C PRO A 92 -4.85 -9.56 -24.67
N LYS A 93 -6.15 -9.86 -24.84
CA LYS A 93 -6.93 -10.63 -23.85
C LYS A 93 -6.33 -12.00 -23.54
N SER A 94 -5.77 -12.68 -24.54
CA SER A 94 -5.09 -13.99 -24.39
C SER A 94 -3.85 -13.93 -23.49
N ALA A 95 -3.25 -12.74 -23.36
CA ALA A 95 -2.08 -12.50 -22.54
C ALA A 95 -2.42 -11.93 -21.14
N LYS A 96 -3.71 -11.73 -20.83
CA LYS A 96 -4.19 -11.30 -19.52
C LYS A 96 -4.56 -12.50 -18.66
N LEU A 97 -4.61 -12.29 -17.35
CA LEU A 97 -5.08 -13.31 -16.40
C LEU A 97 -6.57 -13.59 -16.63
N SER A 98 -6.94 -14.87 -16.59
CA SER A 98 -8.35 -15.28 -16.52
C SER A 98 -8.95 -14.92 -15.16
N ASP A 99 -10.27 -14.76 -15.09
CA ASP A 99 -10.94 -14.40 -13.83
C ASP A 99 -10.66 -15.38 -12.67
N THR A 100 -10.47 -16.66 -13.00
CA THR A 100 -10.04 -17.69 -12.03
C THR A 100 -8.63 -17.45 -11.51
N LYS A 101 -7.69 -17.06 -12.38
CA LYS A 101 -6.31 -16.74 -11.98
C LYS A 101 -6.24 -15.40 -11.23
N ILE A 102 -7.10 -14.44 -11.56
CA ILE A 102 -7.25 -13.18 -10.80
C ILE A 102 -7.76 -13.50 -9.40
N ALA A 103 -8.79 -14.35 -9.27
CA ALA A 103 -9.32 -14.75 -7.97
C ALA A 103 -8.28 -15.50 -7.11
N ALA A 104 -7.47 -16.37 -7.71
CA ALA A 104 -6.38 -17.06 -7.03
C ALA A 104 -5.29 -16.07 -6.58
N CYS A 105 -4.83 -15.19 -7.48
CA CYS A 105 -3.83 -14.17 -7.15
C CYS A 105 -4.33 -13.22 -6.05
N ALA A 106 -5.62 -12.90 -6.00
CA ALA A 106 -6.20 -12.12 -4.90
C ALA A 106 -6.11 -12.83 -3.54
N CYS A 107 -6.16 -14.17 -3.49
CA CYS A 107 -5.88 -14.91 -2.25
C CYS A 107 -4.42 -14.77 -1.84
N ASP A 108 -3.49 -14.87 -2.77
CA ASP A 108 -2.06 -14.72 -2.48
C ASP A 108 -1.70 -13.29 -2.05
N LEU A 109 -2.39 -12.27 -2.58
CA LEU A 109 -2.29 -10.89 -2.09
C LEU A 109 -2.78 -10.74 -0.65
N ILE A 110 -3.85 -11.45 -0.27
CA ILE A 110 -4.33 -11.49 1.11
C ILE A 110 -3.28 -12.13 2.02
N LEU A 111 -2.72 -13.27 1.60
CA LEU A 111 -1.67 -13.95 2.37
C LEU A 111 -0.46 -13.06 2.55
N ALA A 112 0.02 -12.40 1.49
CA ALA A 112 1.08 -11.42 1.57
C ALA A 112 0.72 -10.31 2.57
N ALA A 113 -0.50 -9.76 2.51
CA ALA A 113 -0.95 -8.71 3.43
C ALA A 113 -0.95 -9.12 4.90
N TYR A 114 -1.13 -10.41 5.23
CA TYR A 114 -1.02 -10.88 6.61
C TYR A 114 0.44 -10.88 7.13
N GLU A 115 1.42 -11.07 6.25
CA GLU A 115 2.84 -11.15 6.63
C GLU A 115 3.41 -9.78 7.03
N ASP A 116 3.11 -8.72 6.26
CA ASP A 116 3.70 -7.38 6.43
C ASP A 116 2.65 -6.28 6.69
N GLN A 117 1.43 -6.69 7.03
CA GLN A 117 0.31 -5.80 7.37
C GLN A 117 0.11 -4.77 6.25
N LEU A 118 -0.23 -5.21 5.06
CA LEU A 118 -0.55 -4.30 3.94
C LEU A 118 -1.94 -3.69 4.11
N SER A 119 -2.05 -2.42 3.78
CA SER A 119 -3.31 -1.71 3.62
C SER A 119 -3.89 -1.90 2.22
N LEU A 120 -5.15 -1.49 1.99
CA LEU A 120 -5.72 -1.50 0.64
C LEU A 120 -5.03 -0.44 -0.23
N GLU A 121 -4.68 0.69 0.38
CA GLU A 121 -3.94 1.81 -0.17
C GLU A 121 -2.58 1.36 -0.68
N ASP A 122 -1.86 0.51 0.07
CA ASP A 122 -0.59 -0.10 -0.39
C ASP A 122 -0.78 -0.83 -1.72
N LEU A 123 -1.82 -1.66 -1.85
CA LEU A 123 -2.08 -2.39 -3.09
C LEU A 123 -2.44 -1.44 -4.24
N ILE A 124 -3.23 -0.41 -3.98
CA ILE A 124 -3.65 0.56 -4.98
C ILE A 124 -2.46 1.38 -5.48
N VAL A 125 -1.64 1.92 -4.58
CA VAL A 125 -0.41 2.65 -4.91
C VAL A 125 0.52 1.74 -5.71
N PHE A 126 0.72 0.49 -5.25
CA PHE A 126 1.50 -0.50 -5.99
C PHE A 126 0.95 -0.69 -7.41
N PHE A 127 -0.35 -0.93 -7.59
CA PHE A 127 -0.89 -1.19 -8.92
C PHE A 127 -0.80 0.03 -9.84
N GLU A 128 -1.06 1.24 -9.37
CA GLU A 128 -0.92 2.45 -10.19
C GLU A 128 0.54 2.70 -10.61
N ARG A 129 1.48 2.61 -9.68
CA ARG A 129 2.91 2.77 -9.97
C ARG A 129 3.46 1.65 -10.86
N ALA A 130 2.92 0.43 -10.74
CA ALA A 130 3.27 -0.69 -11.60
C ALA A 130 2.76 -0.49 -13.05
N LYS A 131 1.61 0.17 -13.26
CA LYS A 131 1.13 0.53 -14.61
C LYS A 131 2.08 1.52 -15.29
N GLU A 132 2.60 2.48 -14.53
CA GLU A 132 3.61 3.45 -14.99
C GLU A 132 4.98 2.83 -15.24
N GLY A 133 5.22 1.64 -14.68
CA GLY A 133 6.44 0.86 -14.88
C GLY A 133 7.53 1.13 -13.85
N ALA A 134 7.18 1.57 -12.63
CA ALA A 134 8.14 1.80 -11.53
C ALA A 134 9.04 0.57 -11.27
N TRP A 135 8.45 -0.63 -11.29
CA TRP A 135 9.17 -1.91 -11.13
C TRP A 135 9.39 -2.65 -12.46
N GLY A 136 9.44 -1.90 -13.57
CA GLY A 136 9.55 -2.41 -14.94
C GLY A 136 8.21 -2.75 -15.58
N LYS A 137 8.18 -2.79 -16.91
CA LYS A 137 6.95 -3.02 -17.69
C LYS A 137 6.56 -4.50 -17.75
N PHE A 138 5.26 -4.79 -17.79
CA PHE A 138 4.74 -6.12 -18.11
C PHE A 138 4.85 -6.34 -19.62
N ARG A 139 5.73 -7.25 -20.05
CA ARG A 139 5.96 -7.58 -21.47
C ARG A 139 5.40 -8.96 -21.78
N GLY A 140 4.74 -9.10 -22.93
CA GLY A 140 4.22 -10.38 -23.41
C GLY A 140 2.96 -10.79 -22.65
N THR A 141 3.12 -11.55 -21.55
CA THR A 141 2.01 -12.16 -20.80
C THR A 141 2.02 -11.70 -19.35
N LEU A 142 0.87 -11.25 -18.87
CA LEU A 142 0.65 -10.96 -17.46
C LEU A 142 0.44 -12.28 -16.72
N THR A 143 1.41 -12.67 -15.89
CA THR A 143 1.35 -13.88 -15.09
C THR A 143 1.19 -13.54 -13.62
N HIS A 144 0.57 -14.44 -12.86
CA HIS A 144 0.49 -14.33 -11.40
C HIS A 144 1.88 -14.11 -10.79
N PHE A 145 2.86 -14.93 -11.19
CA PHE A 145 4.25 -14.78 -10.76
C PHE A 145 4.81 -13.38 -11.01
N SER A 146 4.58 -12.79 -12.20
CA SER A 146 5.09 -11.45 -12.53
C SER A 146 4.50 -10.34 -11.66
N ILE A 147 3.26 -10.49 -11.18
CA ILE A 147 2.62 -9.54 -10.27
C ILE A 147 3.25 -9.68 -8.88
N MET A 148 3.33 -10.90 -8.35
CA MET A 148 3.89 -11.14 -7.02
C MET A 148 5.36 -10.76 -6.93
N GLN A 149 6.15 -11.02 -7.97
CA GLN A 149 7.56 -10.62 -8.02
C GLN A 149 7.75 -9.10 -7.91
N LYS A 150 6.89 -8.32 -8.59
CA LYS A 150 6.94 -6.85 -8.52
C LYS A 150 6.39 -6.34 -7.19
N LEU A 151 5.37 -7.00 -6.64
CA LEU A 151 4.88 -6.71 -5.30
C LEU A 151 5.99 -6.90 -4.27
N GLU A 152 6.83 -7.93 -4.40
CA GLU A 152 7.94 -8.16 -3.49
C GLU A 152 8.99 -7.03 -3.53
N GLN A 153 9.21 -6.41 -4.69
CA GLN A 153 10.05 -5.23 -4.81
C GLN A 153 9.46 -4.05 -4.03
N TYR A 154 8.16 -3.79 -4.19
CA TYR A 154 7.42 -2.79 -3.42
C TYR A 154 7.51 -3.05 -1.90
N ARG A 155 7.28 -4.31 -1.47
CA ARG A 155 7.34 -4.71 -0.05
C ARG A 155 8.74 -4.54 0.53
N THR A 156 9.78 -4.78 -0.28
CA THR A 156 11.18 -4.55 0.12
C THR A 156 11.43 -3.06 0.36
N GLU A 157 11.02 -2.18 -0.56
CA GLU A 157 11.15 -0.72 -0.42
C GLU A 157 10.42 -0.20 0.83
N ARG A 158 9.19 -0.66 1.03
CA ARG A 158 8.39 -0.36 2.22
C ARG A 158 9.06 -0.83 3.51
N SER A 159 9.61 -2.05 3.50
CA SER A 159 10.30 -2.63 4.66
C SER A 159 11.59 -1.88 5.03
N VAL A 160 12.33 -1.40 4.03
CA VAL A 160 13.50 -0.54 4.24
C VAL A 160 13.10 0.75 4.93
N THR A 161 12.00 1.38 4.49
CA THR A 161 11.49 2.61 5.11
C THR A 161 11.04 2.36 6.55
N TYR A 162 10.34 1.25 6.81
CA TYR A 162 9.93 0.86 8.16
C TYR A 162 11.13 0.71 9.12
N ARG A 163 12.21 0.07 8.67
CA ARG A 163 13.43 -0.07 9.48
C ARG A 163 14.05 1.28 9.80
N LYS A 164 14.17 2.17 8.80
CA LYS A 164 14.68 3.53 9.01
C LYS A 164 13.86 4.30 10.05
N LEU A 165 12.53 4.31 9.93
CA LEU A 165 11.64 4.97 10.89
C LEU A 165 11.80 4.41 12.31
N LYS A 166 11.94 3.08 12.44
CA LYS A 166 12.15 2.44 13.73
C LYS A 166 13.49 2.84 14.35
N ASP A 167 14.56 2.87 13.54
CA ASP A 167 15.89 3.28 13.99
C ASP A 167 15.90 4.75 14.43
N GLU A 168 15.18 5.62 13.72
CA GLU A 168 15.00 7.03 14.08
C GLU A 168 14.25 7.21 15.39
N GLN A 169 13.14 6.49 15.58
CA GLN A 169 12.39 6.50 16.84
C GLN A 169 13.26 6.02 18.01
N GLU A 170 14.04 4.95 17.81
CA GLU A 170 14.96 4.46 18.84
C GLU A 170 16.06 5.48 19.15
N ALA A 171 16.63 6.13 18.14
CA ALA A 171 17.62 7.18 18.33
C ALA A 171 17.04 8.40 19.07
N GLN A 172 15.80 8.78 18.78
CA GLN A 172 15.09 9.85 19.50
C GLN A 172 14.84 9.48 20.96
N LEU A 173 14.36 8.26 21.24
CA LEU A 173 14.18 7.76 22.59
C LEU A 173 15.49 7.72 23.38
N LYS A 174 16.59 7.30 22.75
CA LYS A 174 17.93 7.32 23.37
C LYS A 174 18.37 8.74 23.74
N LYS A 175 18.13 9.73 22.87
CA LYS A 175 18.41 11.15 23.16
C LYS A 175 17.55 11.68 24.31
N MET A 176 16.28 11.28 24.39
CA MET A 176 15.38 11.65 25.49
C MET A 176 15.74 10.94 26.80
N SER A 177 16.34 9.75 26.75
CA SER A 177 16.73 8.95 27.91
C SER A 177 17.96 9.46 28.68
N VAL A 178 18.44 10.69 28.39
CA VAL A 178 19.32 11.45 29.30
C VAL A 178 18.50 12.05 30.47
N ILE A 179 17.50 11.30 30.95
CA ILE A 179 16.92 11.50 32.27
C ILE A 179 17.83 10.69 33.19
N PRO A 180 18.45 11.28 34.24
CA PRO A 180 19.20 10.49 35.20
C PRO A 180 18.27 9.38 35.69
N ARG A 181 18.72 8.12 35.63
CA ARG A 181 17.96 7.01 36.23
C ARG A 181 17.57 7.48 37.64
N ILE A 182 16.27 7.62 37.90
CA ILE A 182 15.78 8.07 39.20
C ILE A 182 16.30 7.06 40.22
N GLY A 183 17.20 7.53 41.06
CA GLY A 183 18.02 6.70 41.93
C GLY A 183 19.49 6.82 41.55
N GLU A 184 20.19 7.76 42.19
CA GLU A 184 21.59 7.53 42.54
C GLU A 184 21.67 6.08 43.02
N THR A 185 22.46 5.24 42.36
CA THR A 185 22.76 3.90 42.86
C THR A 185 23.58 4.09 44.13
N LYS A 186 22.89 4.37 45.23
CA LYS A 186 23.51 4.37 46.56
C LYS A 186 24.11 3.00 46.74
N SER A 187 25.41 2.96 47.02
CA SER A 187 26.07 1.69 47.25
C SER A 187 25.38 0.99 48.43
N ILE A 188 25.34 -0.35 48.44
CA ILE A 188 24.76 -1.12 49.56
C ILE A 188 25.36 -0.67 50.91
N GLY A 189 26.61 -0.18 50.92
CA GLY A 189 27.27 0.40 52.09
C GLY A 189 26.61 1.67 52.62
N GLU A 190 26.10 2.55 51.76
CA GLU A 190 25.40 3.78 52.16
C GLU A 190 24.00 3.49 52.74
N ILE A 191 23.34 2.44 52.23
CA ILE A 191 22.05 1.97 52.75
C ILE A 191 22.21 1.33 54.13
N LEU A 192 23.31 0.57 54.34
CA LEU A 192 23.61 -0.08 55.61
C LEU A 192 24.00 0.92 56.72
N GLN A 193 24.61 2.06 56.39
CA GLN A 193 24.96 3.09 57.37
C GLN A 193 23.74 3.87 57.88
N GLN A 194 22.67 3.95 57.10
CA GLN A 194 21.41 4.62 57.48
C GLN A 194 20.40 3.67 58.13
N ALA A 195 20.68 2.36 58.15
CA ALA A 195 19.84 1.39 58.84
C ALA A 195 20.09 1.50 60.35
N GLU A 196 19.11 2.07 61.06
CA GLU A 196 19.07 2.03 62.52
C GLU A 196 18.99 0.55 62.95
N VAL A 197 20.08 0.01 63.51
CA VAL A 197 20.14 -1.36 63.99
C VAL A 197 19.24 -1.47 65.20
N ILE A 198 17.99 -1.92 65.00
CA ILE A 198 17.07 -2.21 66.11
C ILE A 198 17.58 -3.47 66.82
N PRO A 199 18.07 -3.38 68.07
CA PRO A 199 18.50 -4.56 68.80
C PRO A 199 17.29 -5.43 69.11
N MET A 200 17.26 -6.65 68.56
CA MET A 200 16.19 -7.65 68.79
C MET A 200 16.09 -8.13 70.26
N THR A 201 16.96 -7.64 71.15
CA THR A 201 16.99 -8.00 72.57
C THR A 201 16.14 -7.08 73.46
N GLN A 202 15.62 -5.96 72.94
CA GLN A 202 14.73 -5.09 73.73
C GLN A 202 13.27 -5.28 73.32
N ARG A 203 12.55 -6.11 74.10
CA ARG A 203 11.09 -6.12 74.10
C ARG A 203 10.60 -4.73 74.54
N LYS A 204 10.02 -3.97 73.61
CA LYS A 204 9.17 -2.83 73.98
C LYS A 204 7.89 -3.39 74.61
N SER A 205 7.80 -3.29 75.93
CA SER A 205 6.52 -3.31 76.63
C SER A 205 5.98 -1.89 76.60
N GLY A 206 4.80 -1.71 76.01
CA GLY A 206 4.06 -0.46 75.89
C GLY A 206 2.81 -0.70 75.07
#